data_AF-A0A532TSD9-F1
#
_entry.id   AF-A0A532TSD9-F1
#
_cell.length_a   1.000
_cell.length_b   1.000
_cell.length_c   1.000
_cell.angle_alpha   90.00
_cell.angle_beta   90.00
_cell.angle_gamma   90.00
#
_symmetry.space_group_name_H-M   'P 1'
#
loop_
_entity.id
_entity.type
_entity.pdbx_description
1 polymer ?
#
loop_
_entity_poly.entity_id
_entity_poly.type
_entity_poly.pdbx_seq_one_letter_code
_entity_poly.pdbx_strand_id
1 'polypeptide(L)'
;MTNEDYIPTLTKLVDSIRNKLQDPEHSELKSPLQIAVIRFKSIKNEIQFLLFNHDEGFSDKTFDVLGPYQASKRDVLNDLGADIYKGKLFQSLLDNSNVIKADLKILIRKNIPYLKKGRNNDVIKGGFVGKEYYYLIFLGNLFDSTQSAILEFFQQEEDEKRNSLLECMFRDRPGIFIQKKANIEELPDEIQDFIKQADLGRKTYRMPFLAGYIRPPIWIGAPPYFTDQEGFYTVPLSTYIKTVKHMEILGRRIILMNDGFLGISINTNFDGQFEDSELKETYKLIDLFLSLLLICNVDGYFEVFSTHEAEFFLTYYNLKTNLFRENFGFSRYSKKMFELRNEIPSRSQFQSVRTRIHPLHIELVLKHFKKFFKMDNMRHNLKLLIDSYTHLIRLEFDQSFIFSWVLIEQYLNHIWESYLDQKKLSKEKKKKYVGRDYTANMKINLLSLLGILGEDDTRELSRLRKFRNDFMHNARVIENIDAMKAFKLALRFVNKRIDDYYDKKFKEFLIQNKMITEKFGSKERQGR
;
A
#
# COMPACT_ATOMS: atom_id res chain seq x y z
N MET A 1 10.22 -25.01 20.06
CA MET A 1 10.19 -24.13 21.26
C MET A 1 9.38 -24.84 22.31
N THR A 2 9.88 -24.94 23.54
CA THR A 2 9.20 -25.58 24.67
C THR A 2 8.27 -24.57 25.38
N ASN A 3 7.43 -25.02 26.32
CA ASN A 3 6.55 -24.13 27.10
C ASN A 3 7.32 -23.02 27.84
N GLU A 4 8.56 -23.29 28.23
CA GLU A 4 9.42 -22.36 28.97
C GLU A 4 9.92 -21.21 28.09
N ASP A 5 9.96 -21.39 26.76
CA ASP A 5 10.44 -20.35 25.82
C ASP A 5 9.35 -19.33 25.45
N TYR A 6 8.08 -19.71 25.53
CA TYR A 6 6.96 -18.92 24.98
C TYR A 6 6.34 -17.99 26.02
N ILE A 7 6.23 -18.43 27.27
CA ILE A 7 5.68 -17.63 28.38
C ILE A 7 6.44 -16.31 28.53
N PRO A 8 7.80 -16.28 28.58
CA PRO A 8 8.52 -15.02 28.68
C PRO A 8 8.28 -14.08 27.50
N THR A 9 8.11 -14.60 26.29
CA THR A 9 7.85 -13.78 25.09
C THR A 9 6.43 -13.20 25.10
N LEU A 10 5.44 -13.98 25.51
CA LEU A 10 4.05 -13.50 25.60
C LEU A 10 3.87 -12.54 26.77
N THR A 11 4.53 -12.79 27.90
CA THR A 11 4.58 -11.85 29.04
C THR A 11 5.26 -10.56 28.62
N LYS A 12 6.43 -10.61 27.96
CA LYS A 12 7.10 -9.42 27.39
C LYS A 12 6.23 -8.68 26.37
N LEU A 13 5.47 -9.41 25.55
CA LEU A 13 4.53 -8.84 24.59
C LEU A 13 3.44 -8.05 25.31
N VAL A 14 2.78 -8.67 26.29
CA VAL A 14 1.69 -8.04 27.02
C VAL A 14 2.21 -6.89 27.90
N ASP A 15 3.37 -7.02 28.51
CA ASP A 15 4.01 -5.95 29.27
C ASP A 15 4.46 -4.80 28.36
N SER A 16 4.94 -5.07 27.14
CA SER A 16 5.25 -4.02 26.15
C SER A 16 4.00 -3.27 25.71
N ILE A 17 2.88 -3.98 25.51
CA ILE A 17 1.59 -3.34 25.19
C ILE A 17 1.12 -2.52 26.39
N ARG A 18 1.19 -3.07 27.62
CA ARG A 18 0.87 -2.37 28.86
C ARG A 18 1.69 -1.08 29.00
N ASN A 19 3.00 -1.14 28.84
CA ASN A 19 3.88 0.01 29.03
C ASN A 19 3.62 1.10 27.99
N LYS A 20 3.34 0.74 26.73
CA LYS A 20 2.96 1.71 25.69
C LYS A 20 1.59 2.34 25.93
N LEU A 21 0.63 1.58 26.47
CA LEU A 21 -0.71 2.08 26.79
C LEU A 21 -0.75 2.91 28.08
N GLN A 22 0.18 2.67 29.01
CA GLN A 22 0.31 3.40 30.28
C GLN A 22 1.23 4.63 30.19
N ASP A 23 1.87 4.87 29.03
CA ASP A 23 2.66 6.07 28.80
C ASP A 23 1.74 7.31 28.76
N PRO A 24 1.83 8.24 29.74
CA PRO A 24 0.96 9.41 29.82
C PRO A 24 1.08 10.33 28.60
N GLU A 25 2.20 10.28 27.87
CA GLU A 25 2.39 11.08 26.67
C GLU A 25 1.83 10.43 25.39
N HIS A 26 1.42 9.16 25.42
CA HIS A 26 0.94 8.41 24.24
C HIS A 26 -0.45 7.75 24.43
N SER A 27 -1.17 8.02 25.53
CA SER A 27 -2.51 7.44 25.79
C SER A 27 -3.63 8.14 25.00
N GLU A 28 -3.62 8.06 23.66
CA GLU A 28 -4.73 8.58 22.83
C GLU A 28 -5.94 7.61 22.74
N LEU A 29 -5.80 6.39 23.25
CA LEU A 29 -6.90 5.43 23.32
C LEU A 29 -7.93 5.85 24.39
N LYS A 30 -8.98 6.55 23.96
CA LYS A 30 -10.12 6.96 24.81
C LYS A 30 -10.98 5.79 25.32
N SER A 31 -10.74 4.57 24.84
CA SER A 31 -11.53 3.38 25.16
C SER A 31 -10.67 2.24 25.70
N PRO A 32 -11.20 1.40 26.62
CA PRO A 32 -10.46 0.27 27.16
C PRO A 32 -10.27 -0.83 26.10
N LEU A 33 -9.01 -1.15 25.77
CA LEU A 33 -8.67 -2.28 24.91
C LEU A 33 -8.84 -3.58 25.70
N GLN A 34 -9.68 -4.50 25.22
CA GLN A 34 -9.83 -5.84 25.80
C GLN A 34 -9.12 -6.86 24.91
N ILE A 35 -8.15 -7.59 25.46
CA ILE A 35 -7.38 -8.59 24.73
C ILE A 35 -7.82 -9.97 25.20
N ALA A 36 -8.28 -10.82 24.28
CA ALA A 36 -8.64 -12.20 24.56
C ALA A 36 -7.67 -13.15 23.84
N VAL A 37 -6.88 -13.88 24.61
CA VAL A 37 -5.94 -14.88 24.08
C VAL A 37 -6.57 -16.26 24.28
N ILE A 38 -6.81 -16.99 23.19
CA ILE A 38 -7.41 -18.33 23.24
C ILE A 38 -6.35 -19.36 22.86
N ARG A 39 -6.09 -20.31 23.76
CA ARG A 39 -5.08 -21.36 23.59
C ARG A 39 -5.73 -22.74 23.47
N PHE A 40 -5.33 -23.52 22.47
CA PHE A 40 -5.73 -24.93 22.33
C PHE A 40 -4.57 -25.87 22.69
N LYS A 41 -4.82 -26.87 23.55
CA LYS A 41 -3.82 -27.89 23.92
C LYS A 41 -4.22 -29.27 23.40
N SER A 42 -3.38 -29.81 22.53
CA SER A 42 -3.58 -31.10 21.82
C SER A 42 -3.77 -32.32 22.73
N ILE A 43 -3.03 -32.39 23.83
CA ILE A 43 -2.74 -33.69 24.46
C ILE A 43 -3.91 -34.17 25.37
N LYS A 44 -4.93 -33.33 25.62
CA LYS A 44 -6.07 -33.65 26.51
C LYS A 44 -7.44 -33.11 26.10
N ASN A 45 -7.61 -32.60 24.88
CA ASN A 45 -8.83 -31.84 24.50
C ASN A 45 -9.12 -30.66 25.46
N GLU A 46 -8.08 -30.04 26.04
CA GLU A 46 -8.21 -28.90 26.94
C GLU A 46 -8.13 -27.59 26.13
N ILE A 47 -9.15 -26.75 26.28
CA ILE A 47 -9.16 -25.36 25.79
C ILE A 47 -8.88 -24.45 26.98
N GLN A 48 -7.81 -23.65 26.90
CA GLN A 48 -7.47 -22.67 27.92
C GLN A 48 -7.79 -21.26 27.39
N PHE A 49 -8.57 -20.51 28.18
CA PHE A 49 -8.87 -19.11 27.90
C PHE A 49 -8.02 -18.20 28.78
N LEU A 50 -7.37 -17.22 28.18
CA LEU A 50 -6.76 -16.10 28.89
C LEU A 50 -7.51 -14.83 28.50
N LEU A 51 -8.24 -14.27 29.45
CA LEU A 51 -8.94 -13.00 29.27
C LEU A 51 -8.14 -11.90 29.96
N PHE A 52 -7.79 -10.85 29.22
CA PHE A 52 -7.17 -9.66 29.76
C PHE A 52 -8.16 -8.49 29.73
N ASN A 53 -8.47 -7.96 30.90
CA ASN A 53 -9.25 -6.74 31.06
C ASN A 53 -8.32 -5.65 31.63
N HIS A 54 -8.20 -4.55 30.90
CA HIS A 54 -7.35 -3.41 31.24
C HIS A 54 -7.62 -2.86 32.67
N ASP A 55 -8.87 -2.91 33.12
CA ASP A 55 -9.27 -2.28 34.39
C ASP A 55 -9.13 -3.19 35.63
N GLU A 56 -9.01 -4.51 35.44
CA GLU A 56 -8.97 -5.48 36.57
C GLU A 56 -7.62 -6.21 36.72
N GLY A 57 -6.63 -5.95 35.85
CA GLY A 57 -5.35 -6.66 35.83
C GLY A 57 -5.48 -8.11 35.33
N PHE A 58 -4.39 -8.88 35.38
CA PHE A 58 -4.42 -10.30 34.98
C PHE A 58 -5.25 -11.12 35.98
N SER A 59 -6.30 -11.76 35.48
CA SER A 59 -6.87 -12.95 36.11
C SER A 59 -6.15 -14.16 35.51
N ASP A 60 -5.10 -14.66 36.17
CA ASP A 60 -4.38 -15.88 35.74
C ASP A 60 -5.16 -17.16 36.08
N LYS A 61 -6.44 -17.18 35.70
CA LYS A 61 -7.32 -18.32 35.90
C LYS A 61 -7.25 -19.22 34.68
N THR A 62 -6.45 -20.26 34.79
CA THR A 62 -6.47 -21.38 33.84
C THR A 62 -7.77 -22.16 34.06
N PHE A 63 -8.58 -22.35 33.02
CA PHE A 63 -9.77 -23.19 33.09
C PHE A 63 -9.57 -24.44 32.25
N ASP A 64 -9.63 -25.60 32.89
CA ASP A 64 -9.68 -26.88 32.19
C ASP A 64 -11.14 -27.21 31.85
N VAL A 65 -11.46 -27.13 30.56
CA VAL A 65 -12.71 -27.66 30.01
C VAL A 65 -12.54 -29.17 29.82
N LEU A 66 -12.90 -29.94 30.85
CA LEU A 66 -13.01 -31.40 30.77
C LEU A 66 -14.48 -31.74 30.54
N GLY A 67 -14.80 -32.29 29.36
CA GLY A 67 -16.14 -32.73 29.01
C GLY A 67 -16.11 -33.92 28.03
N PRO A 68 -17.13 -34.80 28.04
CA PRO A 68 -17.19 -35.96 27.17
C PRO A 68 -17.60 -35.51 25.77
N TYR A 69 -16.66 -34.97 25.00
CA TYR A 69 -16.90 -34.69 23.58
C TYR A 69 -16.87 -36.01 22.80
N GLN A 70 -18.05 -36.55 22.48
CA GLN A 70 -18.18 -37.55 21.41
C GLN A 70 -18.13 -36.91 20.01
N ALA A 71 -18.12 -35.58 19.91
CA ALA A 71 -17.93 -34.86 18.66
C ALA A 71 -16.45 -34.84 18.26
N SER A 72 -16.17 -35.02 16.97
CA SER A 72 -14.78 -35.02 16.51
C SER A 72 -14.19 -33.61 16.66
N LYS A 73 -12.86 -33.53 16.88
CA LYS A 73 -12.08 -32.29 16.90
C LYS A 73 -12.42 -31.34 15.73
N ARG A 74 -12.80 -31.90 14.58
CA ARG A 74 -13.18 -31.18 13.36
C ARG A 74 -14.52 -30.48 13.51
N ASP A 75 -15.49 -31.09 14.18
CA ASP A 75 -16.85 -30.56 14.33
C ASP A 75 -16.86 -29.36 15.27
N VAL A 76 -16.12 -29.45 16.39
CA VAL A 76 -15.95 -28.32 17.33
C VAL A 76 -15.29 -27.12 16.65
N LEU A 77 -14.28 -27.35 15.81
CA LEU A 77 -13.60 -26.27 15.08
C LEU A 77 -14.45 -25.68 13.96
N ASN A 78 -15.28 -26.49 13.30
CA ASN A 78 -16.21 -26.04 12.26
C ASN A 78 -17.33 -25.19 12.85
N ASP A 79 -17.89 -25.61 13.99
CA ASP A 79 -18.95 -24.86 14.68
C ASP A 79 -18.40 -23.54 15.25
N LEU A 80 -17.22 -23.58 15.88
CA LEU A 80 -16.55 -22.38 16.38
C LEU A 80 -16.17 -21.44 15.24
N GLY A 81 -15.66 -21.96 14.12
CA GLY A 81 -15.35 -21.19 12.92
C GLY A 81 -16.59 -20.56 12.28
N ALA A 82 -17.71 -21.28 12.24
CA ALA A 82 -18.99 -20.77 11.74
C ALA A 82 -19.57 -19.66 12.64
N ASP A 83 -19.38 -19.76 13.95
CA ASP A 83 -19.85 -18.77 14.92
C ASP A 83 -18.95 -17.52 14.98
N ILE A 84 -17.64 -17.68 14.77
CA ILE A 84 -16.68 -16.57 14.56
C ILE A 84 -17.07 -15.80 13.30
N TYR A 85 -17.30 -16.50 12.19
CA TYR A 85 -17.68 -15.90 10.92
C TYR A 85 -19.01 -15.11 11.00
N LYS A 86 -19.91 -15.50 11.92
CA LYS A 86 -21.21 -14.85 12.13
C LYS A 86 -21.19 -13.76 13.21
N GLY A 87 -20.05 -13.47 13.85
CA GLY A 87 -20.00 -12.52 14.98
C GLY A 87 -20.80 -12.98 16.21
N LYS A 88 -21.01 -14.29 16.36
CA LYS A 88 -21.84 -14.90 17.43
C LYS A 88 -21.02 -15.66 18.46
N LEU A 89 -19.69 -15.60 18.38
CA LEU A 89 -18.78 -16.39 19.23
C LEU A 89 -19.14 -16.32 20.72
N PHE A 90 -19.30 -15.11 21.28
CA PHE A 90 -19.59 -14.94 22.70
C PHE A 90 -21.01 -15.38 23.11
N GLN A 91 -21.99 -15.20 22.23
CA GLN A 91 -23.38 -15.61 22.47
C GLN A 91 -23.52 -17.15 22.42
N SER A 92 -22.88 -17.78 21.43
CA SER A 92 -22.85 -19.25 21.28
C SER A 92 -22.13 -19.94 22.46
N LEU A 93 -21.00 -19.38 22.91
CA LEU A 93 -20.31 -19.83 24.12
C LEU A 93 -21.23 -19.78 25.36
N LEU A 94 -22.05 -18.73 25.51
CA LEU A 94 -22.94 -18.57 26.66
C LEU A 94 -24.19 -19.48 26.62
N ASP A 95 -24.73 -19.72 25.43
CA ASP A 95 -26.00 -20.45 25.23
C ASP A 95 -25.80 -21.97 25.22
N ASN A 96 -24.58 -22.46 24.94
CA ASN A 96 -24.27 -23.88 24.93
C ASN A 96 -24.02 -24.40 26.37
N SER A 97 -25.05 -24.96 27.00
CA SER A 97 -25.01 -25.50 28.38
C SER A 97 -24.02 -26.66 28.56
N ASN A 98 -23.66 -27.34 27.48
CA ASN A 98 -22.79 -28.53 27.49
C ASN A 98 -21.29 -28.20 27.34
N VAL A 99 -20.93 -26.94 27.08
CA VAL A 99 -19.56 -26.56 26.67
C VAL A 99 -18.79 -25.80 27.76
N ILE A 100 -19.48 -25.19 28.73
CA ILE A 100 -18.82 -24.26 29.67
C ILE A 100 -19.22 -24.53 31.13
N LYS A 101 -18.22 -24.78 31.99
CA LYS A 101 -18.39 -24.82 33.46
C LYS A 101 -18.99 -23.49 33.96
N ALA A 102 -19.90 -23.55 34.93
CA ALA A 102 -20.59 -22.39 35.50
C ALA A 102 -19.65 -21.23 35.88
N ASP A 103 -18.42 -21.53 36.31
CA ASP A 103 -17.41 -20.55 36.72
C ASP A 103 -16.88 -19.69 35.57
N LEU A 104 -16.72 -20.24 34.36
CA LEU A 104 -16.29 -19.48 33.19
C LEU A 104 -17.44 -18.61 32.66
N LYS A 105 -18.70 -19.07 32.74
CA LYS A 105 -19.87 -18.21 32.46
C LYS A 105 -19.93 -17.04 33.43
N ILE A 106 -19.66 -17.27 34.72
CA ILE A 106 -19.61 -16.21 35.74
C ILE A 106 -18.47 -15.23 35.44
N LEU A 107 -17.29 -15.72 35.03
CA LEU A 107 -16.13 -14.87 34.76
C LEU A 107 -16.31 -14.02 33.49
N ILE A 108 -16.84 -14.61 32.42
CA ILE A 108 -17.21 -13.90 31.17
C ILE A 108 -18.24 -12.82 31.50
N ARG A 109 -19.29 -13.14 32.27
CA ARG A 109 -20.29 -12.17 32.72
C ARG A 109 -19.72 -11.10 33.65
N LYS A 110 -18.69 -11.40 34.43
CA LYS A 110 -18.07 -10.46 35.37
C LYS A 110 -17.18 -9.43 34.65
N ASN A 111 -16.43 -9.87 33.64
CA ASN A 111 -15.40 -9.08 32.95
C ASN A 111 -15.89 -8.41 31.65
N ILE A 112 -17.02 -8.83 31.10
CA ILE A 112 -17.65 -8.22 29.93
C ILE A 112 -18.91 -7.48 30.43
N PRO A 113 -18.87 -6.14 30.59
CA PRO A 113 -19.85 -5.38 31.38
C PRO A 113 -21.32 -5.57 30.97
N TYR A 114 -21.59 -5.77 29.68
CA TYR A 114 -22.96 -5.93 29.15
C TYR A 114 -23.55 -7.34 29.36
N LEU A 115 -22.76 -8.30 29.84
CA LEU A 115 -23.21 -9.67 30.15
C LEU A 115 -23.63 -9.83 31.63
N LYS A 116 -23.55 -8.78 32.46
CA LYS A 116 -24.04 -8.76 33.84
C LYS A 116 -25.58 -8.78 33.87
N LYS A 117 -26.20 -9.95 34.02
CA LYS A 117 -27.57 -10.05 34.55
C LYS A 117 -27.53 -9.84 36.06
N GLY A 118 -28.12 -8.74 36.55
CA GLY A 118 -28.41 -8.57 37.97
C GLY A 118 -29.40 -9.63 38.45
N ARG A 119 -29.32 -10.04 39.73
CA ARG A 119 -30.29 -10.97 40.35
C ARG A 119 -31.69 -10.35 40.49
N ASN A 120 -31.80 -9.03 40.35
CA ASN A 120 -33.04 -8.30 40.14
C ASN A 120 -32.88 -7.51 38.82
N ASN A 121 -33.91 -7.48 37.98
CA ASN A 121 -33.95 -6.90 36.63
C ASN A 121 -33.75 -5.35 36.58
N ASP A 122 -32.93 -4.76 37.44
CA ASP A 122 -32.53 -3.36 37.32
C ASP A 122 -31.22 -3.27 36.56
N VAL A 123 -31.28 -2.70 35.36
CA VAL A 123 -30.13 -2.24 34.59
C VAL A 123 -29.33 -1.30 35.48
N ILE A 124 -28.07 -1.63 35.77
CA ILE A 124 -27.13 -0.68 36.38
C ILE A 124 -26.98 0.48 35.38
N LYS A 125 -27.71 1.57 35.62
CA LYS A 125 -27.52 2.85 34.93
C LYS A 125 -26.21 3.50 35.41
N GLY A 126 -25.09 2.91 35.02
CA GLY A 126 -23.81 3.61 34.96
C GLY A 126 -23.67 4.17 33.55
N GLY A 127 -23.87 5.47 33.39
CA GLY A 127 -23.81 6.13 32.09
C GLY A 127 -22.46 5.96 31.41
N PHE A 128 -22.42 5.13 30.37
CA PHE A 128 -21.32 5.06 29.42
C PHE A 128 -21.91 4.88 28.02
N VAL A 129 -22.45 5.96 27.48
CA VAL A 129 -22.89 6.04 26.08
C VAL A 129 -21.68 6.43 25.24
N GLY A 130 -21.35 5.63 24.22
CA GLY A 130 -20.38 6.02 23.16
C GLY A 130 -18.94 5.50 23.28
N LYS A 131 -18.70 4.32 23.87
CA LYS A 131 -17.36 3.70 23.87
C LYS A 131 -17.24 2.64 22.76
N GLU A 132 -16.26 2.82 21.89
CA GLU A 132 -15.81 1.78 20.93
C GLU A 132 -14.96 0.74 21.66
N TYR A 133 -15.24 -0.54 21.46
CA TYR A 133 -14.39 -1.62 22.00
C TYR A 133 -13.69 -2.34 20.85
N TYR A 134 -12.37 -2.50 20.99
CA TYR A 134 -11.54 -3.28 20.09
C TYR A 134 -11.17 -4.58 20.78
N TYR A 135 -11.45 -5.71 20.11
CA TYR A 135 -11.07 -7.03 20.61
C TYR A 135 -9.95 -7.58 19.74
N LEU A 136 -8.84 -7.94 20.39
CA LEU A 136 -7.78 -8.73 19.78
C LEU A 136 -8.02 -10.20 20.15
N ILE A 137 -8.39 -11.03 19.18
CA ILE A 137 -8.49 -12.48 19.39
C ILE A 137 -7.25 -13.14 18.78
N PHE A 138 -6.40 -13.69 19.64
CA PHE A 138 -5.26 -14.50 19.21
C PHE A 138 -5.64 -15.98 19.25
N LEU A 139 -5.71 -16.62 18.08
CA LEU A 139 -5.92 -18.07 17.95
C LEU A 139 -4.59 -18.71 17.52
N GLY A 140 -3.86 -19.29 18.48
CA GLY A 140 -2.64 -20.05 18.21
C GLY A 140 -2.91 -21.55 18.25
N ASN A 141 -2.67 -22.26 17.14
CA ASN A 141 -2.76 -23.73 17.09
C ASN A 141 -1.35 -24.34 17.24
N LEU A 142 -1.11 -25.11 18.31
CA LEU A 142 0.18 -25.73 18.63
C LEU A 142 0.34 -27.14 18.02
N PHE A 143 -0.04 -27.34 16.76
CA PHE A 143 0.18 -28.62 16.07
C PHE A 143 1.35 -28.52 15.10
N ASP A 144 2.16 -29.59 15.08
CA ASP A 144 3.49 -29.74 14.46
C ASP A 144 3.47 -29.79 12.91
N SER A 145 2.68 -28.93 12.28
CA SER A 145 2.72 -28.68 10.84
C SER A 145 2.13 -27.31 10.54
N THR A 146 2.99 -26.33 10.24
CA THR A 146 2.75 -25.14 9.41
C THR A 146 1.29 -24.65 9.24
N GLN A 147 0.58 -24.33 10.32
CA GLN A 147 -0.71 -23.63 10.21
C GLN A 147 -0.77 -22.43 11.16
N SER A 148 -1.41 -21.39 10.63
CA SER A 148 -1.35 -19.98 10.99
C SER A 148 -1.87 -19.66 12.39
N ALA A 149 -1.26 -18.65 13.02
CA ALA A 149 -1.97 -17.85 14.02
C ALA A 149 -2.97 -16.97 13.26
N ILE A 150 -4.24 -17.02 13.64
CA ILE A 150 -5.26 -16.12 13.10
C ILE A 150 -5.40 -14.99 14.12
N LEU A 151 -5.07 -13.78 13.67
CA LEU A 151 -5.38 -12.53 14.35
C LEU A 151 -6.61 -11.95 13.67
N GLU A 152 -7.76 -11.99 14.34
CA GLU A 152 -8.97 -11.29 13.88
C GLU A 152 -9.32 -10.15 14.82
N PHE A 153 -9.65 -9.01 14.21
CA PHE A 153 -10.04 -7.79 14.89
C PHE A 153 -11.52 -7.52 14.67
N PHE A 154 -12.19 -7.18 15.76
CA PHE A 154 -13.58 -6.80 15.72
C PHE A 154 -13.73 -5.43 16.37
N GLN A 155 -14.41 -4.53 15.66
CA GLN A 155 -14.90 -3.27 16.20
C GLN A 155 -16.37 -3.46 16.56
N GLN A 156 -16.73 -3.13 17.79
CA GLN A 156 -18.11 -3.15 18.25
C GLN A 156 -18.60 -1.72 18.43
N GLU A 157 -19.58 -1.33 17.62
CA GLU A 157 -20.29 -0.06 17.74
C GLU A 157 -21.62 -0.31 18.49
N GLU A 158 -21.89 0.54 19.48
CA GLU A 158 -23.22 0.62 20.06
C GLU A 158 -24.11 1.38 19.07
N ASP A 159 -25.17 0.73 18.56
CA ASP A 159 -26.07 1.34 17.58
C ASP A 159 -26.79 2.54 18.24
N GLU A 160 -26.35 3.76 17.92
CA GLU A 160 -26.98 4.99 18.40
C GLU A 160 -28.43 5.01 17.91
N LYS A 161 -29.36 4.70 18.81
CA LYS A 161 -30.80 4.63 18.55
C LYS A 161 -31.27 5.74 17.61
N ARG A 162 -31.78 5.34 16.44
CA ARG A 162 -32.67 6.16 15.61
C ARG A 162 -33.86 6.58 16.47
N ASN A 163 -33.97 7.88 16.73
CA ASN A 163 -35.09 8.55 17.38
C ASN A 163 -36.41 8.36 16.62
N SER A 164 -37.03 7.18 16.70
CA SER A 164 -38.41 6.97 16.28
C SER A 164 -39.30 6.85 17.53
N LEU A 165 -40.36 7.66 17.56
CA LEU A 165 -41.34 7.75 18.66
C LEU A 165 -42.05 6.43 19.01
N LEU A 166 -41.90 5.38 18.19
CA LEU A 166 -42.58 4.10 18.34
C LEU A 166 -41.90 3.13 19.34
N GLU A 167 -40.66 3.38 19.79
CA GLU A 167 -39.94 2.44 20.67
C GLU A 167 -40.17 2.63 22.18
N CYS A 168 -40.95 3.63 22.60
CA CYS A 168 -41.21 3.83 24.04
C CYS A 168 -41.99 2.69 24.72
N MET A 169 -42.61 1.78 23.94
CA MET A 169 -43.37 0.65 24.47
C MET A 169 -42.55 -0.63 24.74
N PHE A 170 -41.26 -0.67 24.39
CA PHE A 170 -40.41 -1.85 24.60
C PHE A 170 -39.12 -1.48 25.35
N ARG A 171 -39.24 -1.12 26.64
CA ARG A 171 -38.12 -0.62 27.46
C ARG A 171 -37.10 -1.67 27.93
N ASP A 172 -37.36 -2.96 27.76
CA ASP A 172 -36.52 -4.02 28.37
C ASP A 172 -35.73 -4.87 27.36
N ARG A 173 -35.52 -4.41 26.12
CA ARG A 173 -34.61 -5.13 25.20
C ARG A 173 -33.16 -4.69 25.41
N PRO A 174 -32.21 -5.63 25.57
CA PRO A 174 -30.78 -5.31 25.62
C PRO A 174 -30.37 -4.60 24.32
N GLY A 175 -29.43 -3.66 24.42
CA GLY A 175 -28.90 -2.92 23.27
C GLY A 175 -28.42 -3.88 22.19
N ILE A 176 -28.80 -3.62 20.94
CA ILE A 176 -28.30 -4.36 19.79
C ILE A 176 -26.91 -3.79 19.49
N PHE A 177 -25.89 -4.62 19.65
CA PHE A 177 -24.53 -4.26 19.26
C PHE A 177 -24.24 -4.83 17.88
N ILE A 178 -23.61 -4.04 17.02
CA ILE A 178 -23.17 -4.47 15.70
C ILE A 178 -21.67 -4.72 15.78
N GLN A 179 -21.27 -5.97 15.55
CA GLN A 179 -19.85 -6.34 15.45
C GLN A 179 -19.44 -6.27 13.97
N LYS A 180 -18.49 -5.39 13.64
CA LYS A 180 -17.88 -5.31 12.30
C LYS A 180 -16.47 -5.89 12.36
N LYS A 181 -16.10 -6.67 11.34
CA LYS A 181 -14.71 -7.08 11.13
C LYS A 181 -13.93 -5.83 10.73
N ALA A 182 -12.88 -5.50 11.48
CA ALA A 182 -12.04 -4.34 11.19
C ALA A 182 -10.88 -4.76 10.28
N ASN A 183 -10.59 -3.97 9.24
CA ASN A 183 -9.38 -4.15 8.44
C ASN A 183 -8.14 -3.68 9.22
N ILE A 184 -6.95 -4.21 8.90
CA ILE A 184 -5.71 -3.79 9.58
C ILE A 184 -5.49 -2.29 9.43
N GLU A 185 -5.82 -1.73 8.26
CA GLU A 185 -5.70 -0.31 7.93
C GLU A 185 -6.63 0.61 8.73
N GLU A 186 -7.66 0.05 9.37
CA GLU A 186 -8.61 0.79 10.21
C GLU A 186 -8.18 0.81 11.68
N LEU A 187 -7.13 0.07 12.03
CA LEU A 187 -6.57 0.06 13.39
C LEU A 187 -5.71 1.30 13.64
N PRO A 188 -5.53 1.73 14.91
CA PRO A 188 -4.52 2.73 15.27
C PRO A 188 -3.14 2.38 14.72
N ASP A 189 -2.40 3.39 14.25
CA ASP A 189 -1.11 3.24 13.57
C ASP A 189 -0.10 2.44 14.41
N GLU A 190 -0.14 2.57 15.74
CA GLU A 190 0.75 1.85 16.66
C GLU A 190 0.49 0.34 16.66
N ILE A 191 -0.76 -0.07 16.49
CA ILE A 191 -1.16 -1.48 16.37
C ILE A 191 -0.78 -2.00 14.99
N GLN A 192 -0.99 -1.21 13.94
CA GLN A 192 -0.54 -1.57 12.59
C GLN A 192 0.97 -1.79 12.54
N ASP A 193 1.74 -0.87 13.11
CA ASP A 193 3.20 -0.93 13.16
C ASP A 193 3.68 -2.10 14.02
N PHE A 194 2.98 -2.40 15.11
CA PHE A 194 3.27 -3.56 15.94
C PHE A 194 3.02 -4.89 15.20
N ILE A 195 1.91 -5.02 14.45
CA ILE A 195 1.61 -6.22 13.65
C ILE A 195 2.66 -6.41 12.55
N LYS A 196 3.03 -5.32 11.86
CA LYS A 196 4.13 -5.32 10.88
C LYS A 196 5.47 -5.72 11.51
N GLN A 197 5.70 -5.37 12.78
CA GLN A 197 6.90 -5.79 13.53
C GLN A 197 6.83 -7.27 13.99
N ALA A 198 5.66 -7.82 14.29
CA ALA A 198 5.50 -9.21 14.71
C ALA A 198 5.83 -10.23 13.59
N ASP A 199 5.79 -9.79 12.34
CA ASP A 199 6.23 -10.56 11.16
C ASP A 199 7.75 -10.89 11.20
N LEU A 200 8.52 -10.24 12.09
CA LEU A 200 9.95 -10.50 12.31
C LEU A 200 10.25 -11.81 13.05
N GLY A 201 9.24 -12.51 13.57
CA GLY A 201 9.41 -13.77 14.32
C GLY A 201 9.69 -15.01 13.47
N ARG A 202 9.33 -15.00 12.17
CA ARG A 202 9.67 -16.09 11.24
C ARG A 202 11.08 -15.84 10.70
N LYS A 203 12.01 -16.75 11.00
CA LYS A 203 13.42 -16.77 10.56
C LYS A 203 13.62 -16.90 9.03
N THR A 204 12.69 -16.45 8.21
CA THR A 204 12.96 -16.29 6.78
C THR A 204 13.67 -14.96 6.59
N TYR A 205 15.00 -14.98 6.74
CA TYR A 205 15.86 -13.83 6.40
C TYR A 205 15.83 -13.48 4.91
N ARG A 206 14.96 -14.10 4.12
CA ARG A 206 14.83 -14.00 2.68
C ARG A 206 13.49 -13.33 2.37
N MET A 207 13.55 -12.18 1.73
CA MET A 207 12.36 -11.47 1.24
C MET A 207 12.37 -11.53 -0.29
N PRO A 208 11.27 -11.92 -0.96
CA PRO A 208 11.25 -11.95 -2.42
C PRO A 208 11.23 -10.55 -3.00
N PHE A 209 11.92 -10.39 -4.11
CA PHE A 209 12.06 -9.16 -4.87
C PHE A 209 11.89 -9.45 -6.34
N LEU A 210 11.28 -8.50 -7.04
CA LEU A 210 11.42 -8.36 -8.47
C LEU A 210 12.54 -7.37 -8.74
N ALA A 211 13.60 -7.82 -9.41
CA ALA A 211 14.81 -7.02 -9.58
C ALA A 211 15.41 -7.11 -10.99
N GLY A 212 16.15 -6.07 -11.38
CA GLY A 212 16.67 -5.93 -12.73
C GLY A 212 17.52 -4.67 -12.89
N TYR A 213 18.14 -4.52 -14.05
CA TYR A 213 18.93 -3.35 -14.38
C TYR A 213 18.09 -2.32 -15.12
N ILE A 214 18.17 -1.05 -14.69
CA ILE A 214 17.60 0.07 -15.42
C ILE A 214 18.26 0.14 -16.81
N ARG A 215 17.44 0.40 -17.83
CA ARG A 215 17.88 0.48 -19.23
C ARG A 215 17.66 1.89 -19.79
N PRO A 216 18.65 2.46 -20.52
CA PRO A 216 19.99 1.93 -20.73
C PRO A 216 20.76 1.86 -19.40
N PRO A 217 21.87 1.09 -19.32
CA PRO A 217 22.64 0.97 -18.10
C PRO A 217 23.05 2.35 -17.56
N ILE A 218 22.85 2.58 -16.26
CA ILE A 218 23.17 3.85 -15.60
C ILE A 218 24.22 3.70 -14.50
N TRP A 219 24.78 4.84 -14.08
CA TRP A 219 25.48 5.02 -12.82
C TRP A 219 24.74 6.05 -11.98
N ILE A 220 24.42 5.72 -10.74
CA ILE A 220 23.88 6.69 -9.77
C ILE A 220 25.05 7.23 -8.96
N GLY A 221 25.37 8.50 -9.18
CA GLY A 221 26.56 9.16 -8.63
C GLY A 221 27.81 8.98 -9.51
N ALA A 222 28.98 9.04 -8.88
CA ALA A 222 30.25 8.85 -9.57
C ALA A 222 30.44 7.36 -9.92
N PRO A 223 30.86 7.03 -11.15
CA PRO A 223 31.27 5.66 -11.46
C PRO A 223 32.49 5.29 -10.60
N PRO A 224 32.71 3.98 -10.36
CA PRO A 224 33.89 3.54 -9.64
C PRO A 224 35.16 3.97 -10.39
N TYR A 225 36.08 4.55 -9.63
CA TYR A 225 37.43 4.82 -10.09
C TYR A 225 38.28 3.59 -9.77
N PHE A 226 38.97 3.05 -10.78
CA PHE A 226 39.88 1.93 -10.59
C PHE A 226 41.31 2.45 -10.64
N THR A 227 42.08 2.24 -9.58
CA THR A 227 43.52 2.54 -9.59
C THR A 227 44.26 1.59 -10.55
N ASP A 228 45.47 1.98 -10.98
CA ASP A 228 46.30 1.14 -11.85
C ASP A 228 46.61 -0.21 -11.17
N GLN A 229 46.86 -0.20 -9.86
CA GLN A 229 47.09 -1.41 -9.06
C GLN A 229 45.87 -2.33 -9.04
N GLU A 230 44.66 -1.81 -8.80
CA GLU A 230 43.43 -2.61 -8.86
C GLU A 230 43.16 -3.20 -10.25
N GLY A 231 43.79 -2.64 -11.30
CA GLY A 231 43.74 -3.18 -12.66
C GLY A 231 44.50 -4.48 -12.82
N PHE A 232 45.55 -4.65 -12.03
CA PHE A 232 46.33 -5.88 -11.98
C PHE A 232 45.69 -6.94 -11.07
N TYR A 233 45.00 -6.54 -9.99
CA TYR A 233 44.54 -7.46 -8.95
C TYR A 233 43.16 -8.12 -9.17
N THR A 234 42.56 -8.06 -10.35
CA THR A 234 41.29 -8.75 -10.66
C THR A 234 40.19 -8.55 -9.61
N VAL A 235 40.07 -7.33 -9.07
CA VAL A 235 39.08 -7.03 -8.02
C VAL A 235 37.67 -7.18 -8.62
N PRO A 236 36.80 -8.04 -8.05
CA PRO A 236 35.45 -8.19 -8.54
C PRO A 236 34.70 -6.87 -8.46
N LEU A 237 33.92 -6.58 -9.49
CA LEU A 237 33.16 -5.34 -9.58
C LEU A 237 32.17 -5.17 -8.43
N SER A 238 31.63 -6.27 -7.91
CA SER A 238 30.77 -6.30 -6.72
C SER A 238 31.34 -5.53 -5.53
N THR A 239 32.68 -5.40 -5.43
CA THR A 239 33.39 -4.62 -4.40
C THR A 239 33.06 -3.13 -4.45
N TYR A 240 32.77 -2.61 -5.64
CA TYR A 240 32.46 -1.19 -5.87
C TYR A 240 30.96 -0.90 -5.91
N ILE A 241 30.12 -1.94 -5.96
CA ILE A 241 28.67 -1.78 -6.06
C ILE A 241 28.10 -1.60 -4.65
N LYS A 242 27.52 -0.43 -4.41
CA LYS A 242 26.99 -0.03 -3.11
C LYS A 242 25.49 0.27 -3.24
N THR A 243 24.74 -0.02 -2.19
CA THR A 243 23.36 0.44 -2.06
C THR A 243 23.36 1.96 -1.95
N VAL A 244 22.77 2.65 -2.93
CA VAL A 244 22.63 4.12 -2.91
C VAL A 244 21.42 4.52 -2.10
N LYS A 245 20.32 3.79 -2.28
CA LYS A 245 19.09 4.04 -1.52
C LYS A 245 18.46 2.73 -1.12
N HIS A 246 18.04 2.70 0.14
CA HIS A 246 17.18 1.68 0.70
C HIS A 246 16.04 2.42 1.37
N MET A 247 14.80 2.11 0.99
CA MET A 247 13.65 2.75 1.59
C MET A 247 12.43 1.84 1.57
N GLU A 248 11.49 2.16 2.44
CA GLU A 248 10.19 1.52 2.46
C GLU A 248 9.12 2.51 2.03
N ILE A 249 8.28 2.11 1.08
CA ILE A 249 7.14 2.86 0.59
C ILE A 249 5.94 1.92 0.61
N LEU A 250 4.97 2.19 1.49
CA LEU A 250 3.72 1.44 1.58
C LEU A 250 3.93 -0.07 1.77
N GLY A 251 4.82 -0.43 2.70
CA GLY A 251 5.20 -1.82 2.97
C GLY A 251 6.11 -2.45 1.90
N ARG A 252 6.46 -1.71 0.84
CA ARG A 252 7.38 -2.17 -0.20
C ARG A 252 8.78 -1.64 0.04
N ARG A 253 9.74 -2.54 0.12
CA ARG A 253 11.16 -2.19 0.16
C ARG A 253 11.67 -1.97 -1.25
N ILE A 254 12.21 -0.78 -1.50
CA ILE A 254 12.88 -0.41 -2.74
C ILE A 254 14.37 -0.33 -2.46
N ILE A 255 15.16 -1.00 -3.29
CA ILE A 255 16.62 -1.02 -3.21
C ILE A 255 17.18 -0.57 -4.56
N LEU A 256 17.98 0.49 -4.52
CA LEU A 256 18.74 0.99 -5.65
C LEU A 256 20.22 0.90 -5.35
N MET A 257 20.96 0.29 -6.27
CA MET A 257 22.41 0.23 -6.22
C MET A 257 23.02 1.24 -7.20
N ASN A 258 24.26 1.65 -6.95
CA ASN A 258 24.93 2.67 -7.76
C ASN A 258 25.11 2.25 -9.22
N ASP A 259 25.16 0.96 -9.53
CA ASP A 259 25.25 0.42 -10.89
C ASP A 259 23.89 0.33 -11.63
N GLY A 260 22.86 1.01 -11.13
CA GLY A 260 21.53 1.02 -11.76
C GLY A 260 20.72 -0.27 -11.56
N PHE A 261 21.15 -1.15 -10.66
CA PHE A 261 20.31 -2.27 -10.22
C PHE A 261 19.16 -1.76 -9.35
N LEU A 262 17.94 -2.11 -9.73
CA LEU A 262 16.69 -1.79 -9.04
C LEU A 262 16.03 -3.08 -8.57
N GLY A 263 15.67 -3.13 -7.30
CA GLY A 263 14.83 -4.18 -6.73
C GLY A 263 13.65 -3.59 -5.97
N ILE A 264 12.46 -4.13 -6.19
CA ILE A 264 11.26 -3.83 -5.40
C ILE A 264 10.75 -5.13 -4.77
N SER A 265 10.48 -5.10 -3.45
CA SER A 265 9.98 -6.28 -2.74
C SER A 265 8.58 -6.67 -3.19
N ILE A 266 8.33 -7.98 -3.21
CA ILE A 266 7.01 -8.53 -3.44
C ILE A 266 6.36 -8.77 -2.08
N ASN A 267 5.13 -8.31 -1.88
CA ASN A 267 4.38 -8.62 -0.67
C ASN A 267 4.10 -10.12 -0.66
N THR A 268 4.38 -10.75 0.47
CA THR A 268 4.14 -12.17 0.68
C THR A 268 3.05 -12.37 1.69
N ASN A 269 2.34 -13.48 1.55
CA ASN A 269 1.57 -14.07 2.61
C ASN A 269 2.50 -14.53 3.75
N PHE A 270 1.93 -14.86 4.91
CA PHE A 270 2.70 -15.28 6.08
C PHE A 270 3.62 -16.48 5.82
N ASP A 271 3.29 -17.34 4.85
CA ASP A 271 4.09 -18.50 4.44
C ASP A 271 5.28 -18.15 3.54
N GLY A 272 5.47 -16.88 3.21
CA GLY A 272 6.52 -16.40 2.31
C GLY A 272 6.23 -16.59 0.83
N GLN A 273 5.04 -17.12 0.48
CA GLN A 273 4.57 -17.18 -0.90
C GLN A 273 3.88 -15.86 -1.28
N PHE A 274 3.79 -15.58 -2.57
CA PHE A 274 3.09 -14.41 -3.09
C PHE A 274 2.16 -14.83 -4.22
N GLU A 275 1.07 -14.07 -4.38
CA GLU A 275 0.12 -14.28 -5.46
C GLU A 275 0.62 -13.64 -6.77
N ASP A 276 0.12 -14.11 -7.91
CA ASP A 276 0.42 -13.52 -9.23
C ASP A 276 -0.04 -12.04 -9.32
N SER A 277 -1.10 -11.68 -8.61
CA SER A 277 -1.58 -10.31 -8.44
C SER A 277 -0.50 -9.39 -7.83
N GLU A 278 0.23 -9.89 -6.83
CA GLU A 278 1.29 -9.15 -6.14
C GLU A 278 2.53 -8.96 -7.02
N LEU A 279 2.85 -9.96 -7.85
CA LEU A 279 3.90 -9.84 -8.85
C LEU A 279 3.54 -8.79 -9.91
N LYS A 280 2.30 -8.83 -10.44
CA LYS A 280 1.79 -7.85 -11.40
C LYS A 280 1.78 -6.43 -10.84
N GLU A 281 1.37 -6.25 -9.58
CA GLU A 281 1.43 -4.94 -8.95
C GLU A 281 2.88 -4.47 -8.83
N THR A 282 3.81 -5.35 -8.46
CA THR A 282 5.24 -5.02 -8.38
C THR A 282 5.81 -4.58 -9.75
N TYR A 283 5.38 -5.18 -10.86
CA TYR A 283 5.72 -4.70 -12.20
C TYR A 283 5.19 -3.28 -12.47
N LYS A 284 3.94 -2.97 -12.10
CA LYS A 284 3.40 -1.61 -12.23
C LYS A 284 4.19 -0.59 -11.40
N LEU A 285 4.75 -1.02 -10.26
CA LEU A 285 5.63 -0.19 -9.44
C LEU A 285 6.97 0.08 -10.12
N ILE A 286 7.56 -0.93 -10.76
CA ILE A 286 8.77 -0.75 -11.55
C ILE A 286 8.51 0.23 -12.69
N ASP A 287 7.43 0.02 -13.45
CA ASP A 287 7.01 0.92 -14.52
C ASP A 287 6.85 2.37 -14.01
N LEU A 288 6.14 2.56 -12.90
CA LEU A 288 5.99 3.88 -12.29
C LEU A 288 7.34 4.50 -11.93
N PHE A 289 8.26 3.73 -11.35
CA PHE A 289 9.59 4.22 -11.00
C PHE A 289 10.36 4.69 -12.25
N LEU A 290 10.35 3.89 -13.31
CA LEU A 290 11.05 4.19 -14.55
C LEU A 290 10.42 5.39 -15.28
N SER A 291 9.08 5.49 -15.31
CA SER A 291 8.39 6.64 -15.89
C SER A 291 8.70 7.93 -15.14
N LEU A 292 8.84 7.87 -13.81
CA LEU A 292 9.26 9.01 -13.02
C LEU A 292 10.72 9.37 -13.30
N LEU A 293 11.59 8.37 -13.46
CA LEU A 293 12.98 8.60 -13.83
C LEU A 293 13.09 9.30 -15.19
N LEU A 294 12.25 8.93 -16.17
CA LEU A 294 12.15 9.61 -17.46
C LEU A 294 11.87 11.12 -17.29
N ILE A 295 10.90 11.51 -16.44
CA ILE A 295 10.46 12.90 -16.35
C ILE A 295 11.19 13.77 -15.31
N CYS A 296 11.87 13.18 -14.32
CA CYS A 296 12.43 13.92 -13.17
C CYS A 296 13.81 14.54 -13.42
N ASN A 297 14.10 15.01 -14.63
CA ASN A 297 15.39 15.64 -14.94
C ASN A 297 15.27 17.18 -14.89
N VAL A 298 16.19 17.83 -14.17
CA VAL A 298 16.26 19.29 -14.06
C VAL A 298 16.57 19.95 -15.41
N ASP A 299 17.30 19.24 -16.30
CA ASP A 299 17.76 19.76 -17.59
C ASP A 299 17.18 19.00 -18.81
N GLY A 300 16.06 18.27 -18.66
CA GLY A 300 15.43 17.56 -19.80
C GLY A 300 14.63 16.32 -19.40
N TYR A 301 14.91 15.18 -20.05
CA TYR A 301 14.41 13.86 -19.64
C TYR A 301 15.58 12.87 -19.61
N PHE A 302 15.51 11.85 -18.74
CA PHE A 302 16.50 10.77 -18.77
C PHE A 302 16.06 9.72 -19.77
N GLU A 303 16.96 9.36 -20.69
CA GLU A 303 16.71 8.25 -21.59
C GLU A 303 16.59 6.99 -20.75
N VAL A 304 15.36 6.55 -20.48
CA VAL A 304 15.05 5.35 -19.70
C VAL A 304 13.88 4.65 -20.36
N PHE A 305 13.95 3.33 -20.45
CA PHE A 305 13.02 2.55 -21.23
C PHE A 305 12.06 1.81 -20.32
N SER A 306 10.84 1.61 -20.82
CA SER A 306 9.91 0.67 -20.24
C SER A 306 10.53 -0.71 -20.30
N THR A 307 10.30 -1.47 -19.25
CA THR A 307 10.82 -2.82 -19.16
C THR A 307 9.78 -3.85 -19.50
N HIS A 308 10.22 -4.90 -20.16
CA HIS A 308 9.41 -6.09 -20.40
C HIS A 308 9.48 -7.01 -19.17
N GLU A 309 8.45 -7.83 -18.96
CA GLU A 309 8.45 -8.80 -17.85
C GLU A 309 9.70 -9.68 -17.86
N ALA A 310 10.16 -10.03 -19.07
CA ALA A 310 11.36 -10.80 -19.33
C ALA A 310 12.68 -10.07 -19.06
N GLU A 311 12.68 -8.82 -18.59
CA GLU A 311 13.90 -8.05 -18.24
C GLU A 311 14.16 -8.06 -16.73
N PHE A 312 13.12 -8.19 -15.91
CA PHE A 312 13.23 -8.38 -14.46
C PHE A 312 13.18 -9.86 -14.11
N PHE A 313 13.74 -10.21 -12.96
CA PHE A 313 13.74 -11.58 -12.45
C PHE A 313 13.39 -11.61 -10.97
N LEU A 314 12.84 -12.74 -10.54
CA LEU A 314 12.59 -13.01 -9.14
C LEU A 314 13.92 -13.34 -8.44
N THR A 315 14.17 -12.67 -7.33
CA THR A 315 15.35 -12.90 -6.49
C THR A 315 14.97 -12.78 -5.02
N TYR A 316 15.86 -13.20 -4.13
CA TYR A 316 15.65 -13.08 -2.69
C TYR A 316 16.67 -12.12 -2.09
N TYR A 317 16.16 -11.16 -1.33
CA TYR A 317 17.01 -10.28 -0.56
C TYR A 317 17.24 -10.85 0.82
N ASN A 318 18.51 -11.01 1.20
CA ASN A 318 18.88 -11.46 2.53
C ASN A 318 18.96 -10.26 3.48
N LEU A 319 18.00 -10.16 4.40
CA LEU A 319 17.89 -9.06 5.36
C LEU A 319 19.08 -8.95 6.33
N LYS A 320 19.72 -10.08 6.67
CA LYS A 320 20.89 -10.11 7.56
C LYS A 320 22.14 -9.61 6.88
N THR A 321 22.39 -10.09 5.65
CA THR A 321 23.62 -9.74 4.94
C THR A 321 23.48 -8.49 4.09
N ASN A 322 22.25 -7.96 3.92
CA ASN A 322 21.94 -6.82 3.06
C ASN A 322 22.33 -7.07 1.58
N LEU A 323 22.21 -8.32 1.13
CA LEU A 323 22.64 -8.78 -0.19
C LEU A 323 21.52 -9.56 -0.90
N PHE A 324 21.43 -9.38 -2.22
CA PHE A 324 20.62 -10.25 -3.07
C PHE A 324 21.29 -11.62 -3.21
N ARG A 325 20.51 -12.68 -3.05
CA ARG A 325 20.93 -14.07 -3.19
C ARG A 325 19.98 -14.77 -4.15
N GLU A 326 20.55 -15.66 -4.97
CA GLU A 326 19.83 -16.59 -5.84
C GLU A 326 18.95 -15.88 -6.90
N ASN A 327 19.26 -16.13 -8.18
CA ASN A 327 18.51 -15.55 -9.30
C ASN A 327 17.62 -16.64 -9.90
N PHE A 328 16.31 -16.53 -9.64
CA PHE A 328 15.32 -17.40 -10.24
C PHE A 328 14.61 -16.62 -11.33
N GLY A 329 15.13 -16.66 -12.56
CA GLY A 329 14.43 -15.99 -13.67
C GLY A 329 15.07 -16.12 -15.04
N PHE A 330 14.26 -15.77 -16.03
CA PHE A 330 14.48 -16.01 -17.45
C PHE A 330 15.19 -14.87 -18.18
N SER A 331 15.43 -13.71 -17.55
CA SER A 331 16.02 -12.57 -18.27
C SER A 331 17.48 -12.84 -18.60
N ARG A 332 17.75 -13.34 -19.81
CA ARG A 332 19.14 -13.60 -20.27
C ARG A 332 20.02 -12.37 -20.09
N TYR A 333 19.48 -11.15 -20.25
CA TYR A 333 20.28 -9.94 -20.08
C TYR A 333 20.51 -9.56 -18.62
N SER A 334 19.47 -9.34 -17.80
CA SER A 334 19.70 -8.85 -16.44
C SER A 334 20.32 -9.92 -15.56
N LYS A 335 20.03 -11.21 -15.82
CA LYS A 335 20.78 -12.32 -15.25
C LYS A 335 22.26 -12.26 -15.67
N LYS A 336 22.56 -12.14 -16.98
CA LYS A 336 23.94 -12.01 -17.45
C LYS A 336 24.64 -10.79 -16.86
N MET A 337 23.99 -9.63 -16.76
CA MET A 337 24.56 -8.44 -16.13
C MET A 337 24.83 -8.63 -14.64
N PHE A 338 23.93 -9.33 -13.94
CA PHE A 338 24.12 -9.68 -12.53
C PHE A 338 25.24 -10.73 -12.35
N GLU A 339 25.36 -11.69 -13.26
CA GLU A 339 26.44 -12.68 -13.28
C GLU A 339 27.79 -12.01 -13.58
N LEU A 340 27.83 -11.13 -14.59
CA LEU A 340 28.99 -10.31 -14.93
C LEU A 340 29.44 -9.41 -13.76
N ARG A 341 28.55 -9.06 -12.84
CA ARG A 341 28.91 -8.33 -11.62
C ARG A 341 29.79 -9.16 -10.67
N ASN A 342 29.61 -10.48 -10.66
CA ASN A 342 30.36 -11.40 -9.81
C ASN A 342 31.58 -11.99 -10.52
N GLU A 343 31.62 -11.90 -11.85
CA GLU A 343 32.80 -12.24 -12.65
C GLU A 343 33.85 -11.10 -12.57
N ILE A 344 35.01 -11.33 -13.18
CA ILE A 344 36.04 -10.30 -13.40
C ILE A 344 35.80 -9.76 -14.82
N PRO A 345 34.85 -8.82 -15.04
CA PRO A 345 34.59 -8.30 -16.37
C PRO A 345 35.82 -7.54 -16.88
N SER A 346 36.06 -7.56 -18.19
CA SER A 346 37.03 -6.63 -18.75
C SER A 346 36.55 -5.21 -18.45
N ARG A 347 37.45 -4.34 -17.97
CA ARG A 347 37.14 -2.93 -17.65
C ARG A 347 36.35 -2.25 -18.78
N SER A 348 36.68 -2.58 -20.03
CA SER A 348 36.00 -2.10 -21.24
C SER A 348 34.52 -2.49 -21.35
N GLN A 349 34.14 -3.70 -20.93
CA GLN A 349 32.74 -4.15 -20.95
C GLN A 349 31.91 -3.45 -19.88
N PHE A 350 32.49 -3.09 -18.74
CA PHE A 350 31.76 -2.44 -17.66
C PHE A 350 31.77 -0.90 -17.75
N GLN A 351 32.81 -0.34 -18.36
CA GLN A 351 32.87 1.06 -18.76
C GLN A 351 32.06 1.37 -20.03
N SER A 352 31.41 0.37 -20.65
CA SER A 352 30.43 0.61 -21.71
C SER A 352 29.49 1.75 -21.29
N VAL A 353 29.29 2.72 -22.18
CA VAL A 353 28.70 4.04 -21.93
C VAL A 353 27.45 3.95 -21.04
N ARG A 354 27.64 4.12 -19.73
CA ARG A 354 26.58 4.23 -18.74
C ARG A 354 26.27 5.69 -18.51
N THR A 355 25.01 6.06 -18.61
CA THR A 355 24.58 7.44 -18.32
C THR A 355 24.71 7.68 -16.82
N ARG A 356 25.36 8.78 -16.43
CA ARG A 356 25.46 9.18 -15.03
C ARG A 356 24.20 9.92 -14.61
N ILE A 357 23.61 9.51 -13.50
CA ILE A 357 22.46 10.15 -12.87
C ILE A 357 22.90 10.67 -11.50
N HIS A 358 22.65 11.96 -11.27
CA HIS A 358 22.93 12.57 -9.98
C HIS A 358 22.00 11.98 -8.89
N PRO A 359 22.49 11.67 -7.67
CA PRO A 359 21.66 11.07 -6.62
C PRO A 359 20.40 11.87 -6.27
N LEU A 360 20.45 13.20 -6.36
CA LEU A 360 19.28 14.08 -6.12
C LEU A 360 18.09 13.75 -7.04
N HIS A 361 18.33 13.31 -8.27
CA HIS A 361 17.25 12.89 -9.16
C HIS A 361 16.54 11.65 -8.65
N ILE A 362 17.28 10.69 -8.06
CA ILE A 362 16.68 9.51 -7.43
C ILE A 362 15.82 9.94 -6.23
N GLU A 363 16.25 10.91 -5.45
CA GLU A 363 15.46 11.42 -4.33
C GLU A 363 14.16 12.09 -4.81
N LEU A 364 14.22 12.86 -5.89
CA LEU A 364 13.06 13.46 -6.52
C LEU A 364 12.10 12.40 -7.06
N VAL A 365 12.60 11.40 -7.77
CA VAL A 365 11.82 10.24 -8.25
C VAL A 365 11.10 9.57 -7.11
N LEU A 366 11.80 9.27 -6.02
CA LEU A 366 11.22 8.59 -4.86
C LEU A 366 10.17 9.44 -4.12
N LYS A 367 10.36 10.77 -4.08
CA LYS A 367 9.36 11.71 -3.58
C LYS A 367 8.09 11.68 -4.43
N HIS A 368 8.22 11.72 -5.76
CA HIS A 368 7.08 11.61 -6.67
C HIS A 368 6.43 10.23 -6.62
N PHE A 369 7.23 9.18 -6.46
CA PHE A 369 6.78 7.80 -6.37
C PHE A 369 5.79 7.61 -5.22
N LYS A 370 6.14 8.08 -4.01
CA LYS A 370 5.23 8.07 -2.84
C LYS A 370 3.90 8.77 -3.13
N LYS A 371 3.93 9.84 -3.91
CA LYS A 371 2.75 10.67 -4.20
C LYS A 371 1.85 10.05 -5.27
N PHE A 372 2.44 9.55 -6.36
CA PHE A 372 1.70 9.07 -7.52
C PHE A 372 1.33 7.59 -7.45
N PHE A 373 1.91 6.82 -6.53
CA PHE A 373 1.53 5.45 -6.27
C PHE A 373 0.00 5.27 -6.13
N LYS A 374 -0.67 6.18 -5.40
CA LYS A 374 -2.12 6.09 -5.12
C LYS A 374 -3.00 6.69 -6.22
N MET A 375 -2.42 7.14 -7.33
CA MET A 375 -3.14 7.90 -8.37
C MET A 375 -3.20 7.09 -9.67
N ASP A 376 -4.13 6.16 -9.77
CA ASP A 376 -4.27 5.23 -10.91
C ASP A 376 -4.21 5.91 -12.27
N ASN A 377 -4.97 6.98 -12.46
CA ASN A 377 -4.96 7.74 -13.71
C ASN A 377 -3.57 8.32 -14.03
N MET A 378 -2.84 8.80 -13.03
CA MET A 378 -1.48 9.31 -13.25
C MET A 378 -0.50 8.18 -13.51
N ARG A 379 -0.60 7.06 -12.79
CA ARG A 379 0.23 5.87 -13.04
C ARG A 379 0.07 5.37 -14.47
N HIS A 380 -1.17 5.27 -14.94
CA HIS A 380 -1.47 4.87 -16.30
C HIS A 380 -0.87 5.83 -17.34
N ASN A 381 -1.00 7.14 -17.13
CA ASN A 381 -0.41 8.14 -18.03
C ASN A 381 1.12 8.05 -18.07
N LEU A 382 1.75 7.91 -16.90
CA LEU A 382 3.20 7.75 -16.78
C LEU A 382 3.69 6.48 -17.48
N LYS A 383 2.94 5.38 -17.37
CA LYS A 383 3.20 4.13 -18.10
C LYS A 383 3.12 4.33 -19.61
N LEU A 384 2.02 4.90 -20.11
CA LEU A 384 1.88 5.21 -21.54
C LEU A 384 3.01 6.11 -22.06
N LEU A 385 3.48 7.04 -21.24
CA LEU A 385 4.55 7.97 -21.62
C LEU A 385 5.88 7.24 -21.80
N ILE A 386 6.26 6.37 -20.87
CA ILE A 386 7.51 5.60 -21.00
C ILE A 386 7.41 4.56 -22.12
N ASP A 387 6.24 3.95 -22.32
CA ASP A 387 6.01 3.04 -23.45
C ASP A 387 6.16 3.79 -24.77
N SER A 388 5.58 4.98 -24.88
CA SER A 388 5.73 5.84 -26.07
C SER A 388 7.21 6.13 -26.34
N TYR A 389 7.98 6.52 -25.33
CA TYR A 389 9.40 6.77 -25.48
C TYR A 389 10.17 5.52 -25.91
N THR A 390 9.82 4.36 -25.34
CA THR A 390 10.45 3.07 -25.63
C THR A 390 10.21 2.64 -27.07
N HIS A 391 9.02 2.87 -27.62
CA HIS A 391 8.74 2.65 -29.03
C HIS A 391 9.52 3.62 -29.92
N LEU A 392 9.63 4.89 -29.53
CA LEU A 392 10.34 5.93 -30.29
C LEU A 392 11.80 5.56 -30.54
N ILE A 393 12.53 5.19 -29.49
CA ILE A 393 13.95 4.79 -29.58
C ILE A 393 14.16 3.47 -30.33
N ARG A 394 13.14 2.60 -30.36
CA ARG A 394 13.16 1.31 -31.07
C ARG A 394 12.79 1.46 -32.54
N LEU A 395 12.56 2.70 -33.00
CA LEU A 395 12.12 3.02 -34.36
C LEU A 395 10.71 2.48 -34.69
N GLU A 396 9.91 2.22 -33.66
CA GLU A 396 8.50 1.79 -33.73
C GLU A 396 7.61 3.05 -33.70
N PHE A 397 7.76 3.88 -34.74
CA PHE A 397 7.22 5.25 -34.76
C PHE A 397 5.70 5.31 -34.70
N ASP A 398 5.01 4.37 -35.35
CA ASP A 398 3.54 4.28 -35.34
C ASP A 398 3.03 4.07 -33.90
N GLN A 399 3.61 3.13 -33.16
CA GLN A 399 3.24 2.81 -31.77
C GLN A 399 3.54 3.98 -30.84
N SER A 400 4.74 4.58 -30.97
CA SER A 400 5.11 5.77 -30.20
C SER A 400 4.10 6.90 -30.43
N PHE A 401 3.77 7.17 -31.68
CA PHE A 401 2.84 8.23 -32.04
C PHE A 401 1.44 7.98 -31.47
N ILE A 402 0.93 6.75 -31.53
CA ILE A 402 -0.39 6.41 -30.99
C ILE A 402 -0.42 6.56 -29.46
N PHE A 403 0.57 6.06 -28.73
CA PHE A 403 0.61 6.23 -27.27
C PHE A 403 0.76 7.70 -26.86
N SER A 404 1.59 8.46 -27.57
CA SER A 404 1.68 9.92 -27.41
C SER A 404 0.33 10.61 -27.66
N TRP A 405 -0.39 10.22 -28.72
CA TRP A 405 -1.68 10.80 -29.05
C TRP A 405 -2.75 10.52 -27.99
N VAL A 406 -2.78 9.31 -27.42
CA VAL A 406 -3.69 8.97 -26.31
C VAL A 406 -3.46 9.90 -25.11
N LEU A 407 -2.20 10.17 -24.75
CA LEU A 407 -1.87 11.12 -23.68
C LEU A 407 -2.31 12.54 -24.00
N ILE A 408 -2.12 12.98 -25.24
CA ILE A 408 -2.57 14.29 -25.73
C ILE A 408 -4.09 14.41 -25.60
N GLU A 409 -4.86 13.40 -26.04
CA GLU A 409 -6.32 13.41 -25.94
C GLU A 409 -6.79 13.41 -24.49
N GLN A 410 -6.16 12.64 -23.60
CA GLN A 410 -6.46 12.65 -22.17
C GLN A 410 -6.21 14.02 -21.55
N TYR A 411 -5.14 14.72 -21.95
CA TYR A 411 -4.88 16.08 -21.50
C TYR A 411 -5.92 17.07 -22.03
N LEU A 412 -6.29 16.98 -23.32
CA LEU A 412 -7.37 17.80 -23.90
C LEU A 412 -8.70 17.60 -23.17
N ASN A 413 -9.03 16.36 -22.82
CA ASN A 413 -10.21 16.05 -22.01
C ASN A 413 -10.12 16.69 -20.63
N HIS A 414 -8.96 16.57 -19.96
CA HIS A 414 -8.74 17.12 -18.64
C HIS A 414 -8.91 18.65 -18.59
N ILE A 415 -8.30 19.39 -19.52
CA ILE A 415 -8.41 20.86 -19.55
C ILE A 415 -9.82 21.31 -19.94
N TRP A 416 -10.49 20.57 -20.81
CA TRP A 416 -11.88 20.85 -21.19
C TRP A 416 -12.83 20.65 -20.00
N GLU A 417 -12.72 19.53 -19.29
CA GLU A 417 -13.52 19.26 -18.09
C GLU A 417 -13.24 20.29 -16.99
N SER A 418 -11.97 20.65 -16.77
CA SER A 418 -11.57 21.67 -15.81
C SER A 418 -12.19 23.03 -16.14
N TYR A 419 -12.25 23.41 -17.42
CA TYR A 419 -12.95 24.62 -17.86
C TYR A 419 -14.45 24.56 -17.56
N LEU A 420 -15.12 23.45 -17.89
CA LEU A 420 -16.56 23.27 -17.60
C LEU A 420 -16.85 23.31 -16.08
N ASP A 421 -15.93 22.80 -15.27
CA ASP A 421 -15.99 22.87 -13.80
C ASP A 421 -15.93 24.30 -13.30
N GLN A 422 -15.01 25.11 -13.83
CA GLN A 422 -14.89 26.54 -13.48
C GLN A 422 -16.15 27.35 -13.85
N LYS A 423 -16.86 26.95 -14.91
CA LYS A 423 -18.14 27.57 -15.30
C LYS A 423 -19.32 27.17 -14.41
N LYS A 424 -19.11 26.34 -13.38
CA LYS A 424 -20.12 25.89 -12.41
C LYS A 424 -21.38 25.32 -13.07
N LEU A 425 -21.23 24.67 -14.23
CA LEU A 425 -22.35 24.04 -14.93
C LEU A 425 -22.93 22.89 -14.10
N SER A 426 -24.25 22.67 -14.18
CA SER A 426 -24.88 21.51 -13.57
C SER A 426 -24.36 20.21 -14.21
N LYS A 427 -24.44 19.08 -13.47
CA LYS A 427 -23.99 17.77 -13.98
C LYS A 427 -24.66 17.40 -15.32
N GLU A 428 -25.96 17.70 -15.46
CA GLU A 428 -26.72 17.44 -16.69
C GLU A 428 -26.23 18.30 -17.86
N LYS A 429 -25.97 19.60 -17.63
CA LYS A 429 -25.42 20.47 -18.67
C LYS A 429 -24.02 20.00 -19.06
N LYS A 430 -23.15 19.66 -18.10
CA LYS A 430 -21.80 19.13 -18.37
C LYS A 430 -21.82 17.87 -19.24
N LYS A 431 -22.74 16.93 -18.99
CA LYS A 431 -22.88 15.72 -19.82
C LYS A 431 -23.10 16.04 -21.31
N LYS A 432 -23.80 17.13 -21.64
CA LYS A 432 -23.98 17.57 -23.03
C LYS A 432 -22.66 18.01 -23.70
N TYR A 433 -21.69 18.49 -22.92
CA TYR A 433 -20.41 19.00 -23.39
C TYR A 433 -19.25 17.97 -23.35
N VAL A 434 -19.49 16.76 -22.85
CA VAL A 434 -18.46 15.69 -22.75
C VAL A 434 -18.75 14.52 -23.72
N GLY A 435 -19.92 14.53 -24.37
CA GLY A 435 -20.37 13.48 -25.27
C GLY A 435 -19.59 13.35 -26.58
N ARG A 436 -20.01 12.38 -27.41
CA ARG A 436 -19.41 12.01 -28.70
C ARG A 436 -19.22 13.20 -29.66
N ASP A 437 -20.06 14.22 -29.55
CA ASP A 437 -20.02 15.40 -30.40
C ASP A 437 -18.80 16.28 -30.14
N TYR A 438 -18.24 16.23 -28.93
CA TYR A 438 -17.05 17.00 -28.53
C TYR A 438 -15.78 16.22 -28.86
N THR A 439 -15.54 16.04 -30.16
CA THR A 439 -14.32 15.43 -30.69
C THR A 439 -13.07 16.21 -30.30
N ALA A 440 -11.88 15.59 -30.39
CA ALA A 440 -10.61 16.27 -30.14
C ALA A 440 -10.46 17.54 -31.00
N ASN A 441 -10.91 17.52 -32.26
CA ASN A 441 -10.91 18.70 -33.14
C ASN A 441 -11.74 19.85 -32.56
N MET A 442 -12.95 19.54 -32.09
CA MET A 442 -13.85 20.54 -31.51
C MET A 442 -13.27 21.10 -30.20
N LYS A 443 -12.69 20.24 -29.36
CA LYS A 443 -12.02 20.67 -28.11
C LYS A 443 -10.85 21.60 -28.41
N ILE A 444 -9.97 21.25 -29.36
CA ILE A 444 -8.84 22.10 -29.77
C ILE A 444 -9.35 23.49 -30.21
N ASN A 445 -10.34 23.53 -31.11
CA ASN A 445 -10.88 24.80 -31.61
C ASN A 445 -11.54 25.65 -30.52
N LEU A 446 -12.35 25.05 -29.65
CA LEU A 446 -13.03 25.77 -28.56
C LEU A 446 -12.02 26.27 -27.52
N LEU A 447 -11.05 25.45 -27.13
CA LEU A 447 -10.02 25.85 -26.16
C LEU A 447 -9.10 26.94 -26.71
N SER A 448 -8.84 26.93 -28.02
CA SER A 448 -8.12 28.00 -28.72
C SER A 448 -8.92 29.31 -28.72
N LEU A 449 -10.21 29.26 -29.10
CA LEU A 449 -11.10 30.44 -29.08
C LEU A 449 -11.23 31.06 -27.67
N LEU A 450 -11.18 30.22 -26.63
CA LEU A 450 -11.22 30.63 -25.23
C LEU A 450 -9.87 31.18 -24.72
N GLY A 451 -8.80 31.15 -25.53
CA GLY A 451 -7.46 31.57 -25.13
C GLY A 451 -6.77 30.63 -24.14
N ILE A 452 -7.28 29.41 -23.95
CA ILE A 452 -6.69 28.41 -23.03
C ILE A 452 -5.53 27.68 -23.71
N LEU A 453 -5.66 27.39 -25.00
CA LEU A 453 -4.58 26.88 -25.83
C LEU A 453 -3.94 28.03 -26.60
N GLY A 454 -2.62 28.16 -26.51
CA GLY A 454 -1.86 29.08 -27.35
C GLY A 454 -1.93 28.72 -28.83
N GLU A 455 -1.60 29.67 -29.70
CA GLU A 455 -1.66 29.47 -31.16
C GLU A 455 -0.74 28.34 -31.63
N ASP A 456 0.49 28.29 -31.11
CA ASP A 456 1.46 27.24 -31.44
C ASP A 456 0.96 25.84 -31.05
N ASP A 457 0.42 25.70 -29.84
CA ASP A 457 -0.16 24.44 -29.35
C ASP A 457 -1.36 24.03 -30.21
N THR A 458 -2.22 24.99 -30.56
CA THR A 458 -3.40 24.76 -31.41
C THR A 458 -3.00 24.23 -32.79
N ARG A 459 -2.00 24.86 -33.41
CA ARG A 459 -1.46 24.47 -34.73
C ARG A 459 -0.85 23.08 -34.69
N GLU A 460 0.00 22.80 -33.71
CA GLU A 460 0.68 21.51 -33.58
C GLU A 460 -0.34 20.38 -33.29
N LEU A 461 -1.28 20.60 -32.38
CA LEU A 461 -2.36 19.65 -32.08
C LEU A 461 -3.23 19.36 -33.31
N SER A 462 -3.60 20.38 -34.06
CA SER A 462 -4.39 20.24 -35.28
C SER A 462 -3.64 19.45 -36.35
N ARG A 463 -2.33 19.67 -36.49
CA ARG A 463 -1.45 18.89 -37.37
C ARG A 463 -1.43 17.42 -36.94
N LEU A 464 -1.02 17.13 -35.70
CA LEU A 464 -0.90 15.76 -35.19
C LEU A 464 -2.23 15.00 -35.25
N ARG A 465 -3.35 15.66 -34.98
CA ARG A 465 -4.69 15.07 -35.16
C ARG A 465 -4.95 14.61 -36.58
N LYS A 466 -4.59 15.43 -37.58
CA LYS A 466 -4.74 15.07 -39.00
C LYS A 466 -3.86 13.86 -39.34
N PHE A 467 -2.60 13.87 -38.90
CA PHE A 467 -1.70 12.72 -39.06
C PHE A 467 -2.27 11.44 -38.45
N ARG A 468 -2.82 11.51 -37.23
CA ARG A 468 -3.49 10.36 -36.60
C ARG A 468 -4.65 9.85 -37.44
N ASN A 469 -5.49 10.75 -37.95
CA ASN A 469 -6.63 10.35 -38.78
C ASN A 469 -6.17 9.73 -40.10
N ASP A 470 -5.15 10.29 -40.74
CA ASP A 470 -4.57 9.74 -41.97
C ASP A 470 -3.97 8.35 -41.73
N PHE A 471 -3.24 8.15 -40.62
CA PHE A 471 -2.72 6.83 -40.24
C PHE A 471 -3.85 5.83 -40.01
N MET A 472 -4.86 6.19 -39.20
CA MET A 472 -5.95 5.27 -38.83
C MET A 472 -6.92 4.93 -39.97
N HIS A 473 -7.09 5.83 -40.94
CA HIS A 473 -8.06 5.65 -42.04
C HIS A 473 -7.40 5.33 -43.38
N ASN A 474 -6.16 5.76 -43.61
CA ASN A 474 -5.47 5.63 -44.89
C ASN A 474 -4.13 4.88 -44.77
N ALA A 475 -3.80 4.32 -43.60
CA ALA A 475 -2.54 3.60 -43.35
C ALA A 475 -1.28 4.41 -43.72
N ARG A 476 -1.34 5.75 -43.58
CA ARG A 476 -0.20 6.63 -43.80
C ARG A 476 0.90 6.35 -42.78
N VAL A 477 2.11 6.01 -43.24
CA VAL A 477 3.28 5.77 -42.38
C VAL A 477 3.61 7.00 -41.52
N ILE A 478 3.87 6.80 -40.22
CA ILE A 478 4.35 7.85 -39.34
C ILE A 478 5.88 7.92 -39.39
N GLU A 479 6.40 9.11 -39.72
CA GLU A 479 7.85 9.36 -39.72
C GLU A 479 8.38 9.66 -38.31
N ASN A 480 9.68 9.44 -38.09
CA ASN A 480 10.38 9.77 -36.84
C ASN A 480 10.04 11.18 -36.34
N ILE A 481 10.05 12.18 -37.24
CA ILE A 481 9.84 13.58 -36.85
C ILE A 481 8.45 13.82 -36.27
N ASP A 482 7.42 13.14 -36.78
CA ASP A 482 6.04 13.28 -36.30
C ASP A 482 5.84 12.52 -34.99
N ALA A 483 6.42 11.32 -34.85
CA ALA A 483 6.41 10.56 -33.60
C ALA A 483 7.15 11.30 -32.48
N MET A 484 8.32 11.87 -32.77
CA MET A 484 9.10 12.68 -31.82
C MET A 484 8.35 13.95 -31.39
N LYS A 485 7.66 14.63 -32.32
CA LYS A 485 6.83 15.79 -31.99
C LYS A 485 5.65 15.43 -31.10
N ALA A 486 4.95 14.33 -31.43
CA ALA A 486 3.87 13.82 -30.59
C ALA A 486 4.36 13.48 -29.18
N PHE A 487 5.51 12.79 -29.07
CA PHE A 487 6.11 12.44 -27.78
C PHE A 487 6.49 13.67 -26.95
N LYS A 488 7.20 14.64 -27.55
CA LYS A 488 7.58 15.88 -26.85
C LYS A 488 6.35 16.65 -26.36
N LEU A 489 5.29 16.69 -27.17
CA LEU A 489 4.03 17.32 -26.78
C LEU A 489 3.35 16.59 -25.62
N ALA A 490 3.28 15.25 -25.69
CA ALA A 490 2.73 14.41 -24.63
C ALA A 490 3.52 14.56 -23.32
N LEU A 491 4.86 14.51 -23.37
CA LEU A 491 5.74 14.74 -22.23
C LEU A 491 5.46 16.09 -21.56
N ARG A 492 5.38 17.17 -22.36
CA ARG A 492 5.06 18.51 -21.87
C ARG A 492 3.70 18.57 -21.18
N PHE A 493 2.70 17.86 -21.71
CA PHE A 493 1.35 17.82 -21.13
C PHE A 493 1.27 16.98 -19.87
N VAL A 494 2.01 15.87 -19.78
CA VAL A 494 2.14 15.10 -18.54
C VAL A 494 2.80 15.95 -17.45
N ASN A 495 3.86 16.69 -17.78
CA ASN A 495 4.51 17.61 -16.84
C ASN A 495 3.55 18.72 -16.38
N LYS A 496 2.84 19.40 -17.31
CA LYS A 496 1.81 20.38 -16.94
C LYS A 496 0.75 19.80 -15.99
N ARG A 497 0.30 18.57 -16.24
CA ARG A 497 -0.69 17.89 -15.36
C ARG A 497 -0.13 17.58 -13.98
N ILE A 498 1.18 17.30 -13.88
CA ILE A 498 1.87 17.13 -12.60
C ILE A 498 1.94 18.47 -11.87
N ASP A 499 2.30 19.55 -12.56
CA ASP A 499 2.37 20.91 -12.01
C ASP A 499 1.00 21.37 -11.50
N ASP A 500 -0.05 21.22 -12.32
CA ASP A 500 -1.44 21.52 -11.96
C ASP A 500 -1.87 20.81 -10.67
N TYR A 501 -1.42 19.56 -10.48
CA TYR A 501 -1.68 18.80 -9.28
C TYR A 501 -0.96 19.36 -8.05
N TYR A 502 0.30 19.78 -8.19
CA TYR A 502 1.03 20.43 -7.09
C TYR A 502 0.42 21.79 -6.75
N ASP A 503 0.08 22.59 -7.74
CA ASP A 503 -0.57 23.90 -7.56
C ASP A 503 -1.91 23.79 -6.85
N LYS A 504 -2.74 22.82 -7.25
CA LYS A 504 -4.02 22.56 -6.58
C LYS A 504 -3.80 22.17 -5.11
N LYS A 505 -2.85 21.28 -4.83
CA LYS A 505 -2.53 20.87 -3.45
C LYS A 505 -1.99 22.02 -2.60
N PHE A 506 -1.16 22.88 -3.20
CA PHE A 506 -0.64 24.06 -2.52
C PHE A 506 -1.76 25.05 -2.18
N LYS A 507 -2.70 25.30 -3.11
CA LYS A 507 -3.88 26.13 -2.85
C LYS A 507 -4.78 25.55 -1.75
N GLU A 508 -5.03 24.24 -1.76
CA GLU A 508 -5.78 23.54 -0.70
C GLU A 508 -5.12 23.73 0.67
N PHE A 509 -3.80 23.59 0.75
CA PHE A 509 -3.02 23.80 1.97
C PHE A 509 -3.12 25.25 2.47
N LEU A 510 -3.00 26.25 1.59
CA LEU A 510 -3.14 27.67 1.98
C LEU A 510 -4.53 28.00 2.53
N ILE A 511 -5.59 27.45 1.92
CA ILE A 511 -6.97 27.63 2.37
C ILE A 511 -7.17 27.03 3.77
N GLN A 512 -6.65 25.83 4.01
CA GLN A 512 -6.72 25.19 5.33
C GLN A 512 -6.01 26.02 6.41
N ASN A 513 -4.82 26.54 6.13
CA ASN A 513 -4.07 27.37 7.08
C ASN A 513 -4.72 28.74 7.32
N LYS A 514 -5.33 29.35 6.30
CA LYS A 514 -6.08 30.61 6.49
C LYS A 514 -7.30 30.42 7.41
N MET A 515 -8.00 29.30 7.29
CA MET A 515 -9.11 29.01 8.21
C MET A 515 -8.63 28.79 9.66
N ILE A 516 -7.44 28.23 9.84
CA ILE A 516 -6.83 28.06 11.16
C ILE A 516 -6.54 29.44 11.78
N THR A 517 -5.85 30.33 11.05
CA THR A 517 -5.51 31.66 11.57
C THR A 517 -6.75 32.52 11.88
N GLU A 518 -7.80 32.46 11.06
CA GLU A 518 -9.07 33.16 11.33
C GLU A 518 -9.83 32.61 12.55
N LYS A 519 -9.81 31.29 12.76
CA LYS A 519 -10.42 30.65 13.95
C LYS A 519 -9.67 30.96 15.25
N PHE A 520 -8.35 31.05 15.22
CA PHE A 520 -7.57 31.41 16.41
C PHE A 520 -7.62 32.91 16.71
N GLY A 521 -7.57 33.76 15.67
CA GLY A 521 -7.66 35.22 15.85
C GLY A 521 -9.03 35.73 16.32
N SER A 522 -10.11 34.99 16.08
CA SER A 522 -11.45 35.33 16.59
C SER A 522 -11.65 34.97 18.07
N LYS A 523 -10.98 33.91 18.57
CA LYS A 523 -11.01 33.55 20.00
C LYS A 523 -10.24 34.54 20.89
N GLU A 524 -9.09 35.05 20.43
CA GLU A 524 -8.35 36.07 21.19
C GLU A 524 -9.10 37.41 21.31
N ARG A 525 -9.99 37.72 20.35
CA ARG A 525 -10.83 38.93 20.41
C ARG A 525 -12.08 38.78 21.27
N GLN A 526 -12.49 37.56 21.61
CA GLN A 526 -13.61 37.32 22.55
C GLN A 526 -13.14 37.16 24.00
N GLY A 527 -11.84 36.95 24.22
CA GLY A 527 -11.22 36.87 25.55
C GLY A 527 -10.60 38.19 26.05
N ARG A 528 -10.69 39.27 25.27
CA ARG A 528 -10.41 40.65 25.68
C ARG A 528 -11.72 41.42 25.68
#